data_AF-A0A9P6MPK4-F1
#
_entry.id   AF-A0A9P6MPK4-F1
#
_cell.length_a   1.000
_cell.length_b   1.000
_cell.length_c   1.000
_cell.angle_alpha   90.00
_cell.angle_beta   90.00
_cell.angle_gamma   90.00
#
_symmetry.space_group_name_H-M   'P 1'
#
loop_
_entity.id
_entity.type
_entity.pdbx_description
1 polymer ?
#
loop_
_entity_poly.entity_id
_entity_poly.type
_entity_poly.pdbx_seq_one_letter_code
_entity_poly.pdbx_strand_id
1 'polypeptide(L)'
;MVSTPFGGQSQVRELESLQKIVERTAGNLIDIPSTLQLERLQQQEAQNRLNEYVSALNTVKLPQQTIRKLCSMTSVKTSGTDMPSLDGVLETAVGTGSTGKERSTTSSGSSIKTPSVREVLAEKTVDPRTVGWMASAMGELQQATESIDVEDVGDLIVTLSPPA
;
A
#
# COMPACT_ATOMS: atom_id res chain seq x y z
N MET A 1 65.61 -6.24 -21.70
CA MET A 1 64.34 -6.72 -22.27
C MET A 1 63.28 -6.54 -21.20
N VAL A 2 62.31 -5.66 -21.45
CA VAL A 2 61.31 -5.22 -20.46
C VAL A 2 60.16 -6.21 -20.46
N SER A 3 60.03 -6.99 -19.38
CA SER A 3 58.88 -7.86 -19.15
C SER A 3 57.77 -7.03 -18.46
N THR A 4 56.72 -6.72 -19.21
CA THR A 4 55.52 -6.03 -18.73
C THR A 4 54.66 -6.94 -17.82
N PRO A 5 54.22 -6.49 -16.63
CA PRO A 5 53.39 -7.26 -15.69
C PRO A 5 51.89 -6.99 -15.90
N PHE A 6 51.40 -6.96 -17.15
CA PHE A 6 50.02 -6.53 -17.46
C PHE A 6 48.98 -7.67 -17.49
N GLY A 7 49.38 -8.94 -17.34
CA GLY A 7 48.46 -10.10 -17.47
C GLY A 7 47.59 -10.41 -16.24
N GLY A 8 48.03 -10.07 -15.02
CA GLY A 8 47.36 -10.49 -13.79
C GLY A 8 46.03 -9.78 -13.50
N GLN A 9 45.92 -8.48 -13.83
CA GLN A 9 44.67 -7.73 -13.62
C GLN A 9 43.55 -8.12 -14.59
N SER A 10 43.89 -8.72 -15.73
CA SER A 10 42.89 -9.19 -16.70
C SER A 10 42.18 -10.43 -16.18
N GLN A 11 42.92 -11.38 -15.63
CA GLN A 11 42.36 -12.62 -15.09
C GLN A 11 41.47 -12.38 -13.86
N VAL A 12 41.86 -11.47 -12.96
CA VAL A 12 41.03 -11.13 -11.79
C VAL A 12 39.68 -10.54 -12.21
N ARG A 13 39.67 -9.63 -13.20
CA ARG A 13 38.41 -9.05 -13.73
C ARG A 13 37.53 -10.08 -14.43
N GLU A 14 38.14 -11.04 -15.12
CA GLU A 14 37.42 -12.13 -15.77
C GLU A 14 36.76 -13.06 -14.73
N LEU A 15 37.47 -13.39 -13.65
CA LEU A 15 36.93 -14.18 -12.54
C LEU A 15 35.78 -13.46 -11.83
N GLU A 16 35.89 -12.15 -11.59
CA GLU A 16 34.78 -11.36 -11.02
C GLU A 16 33.56 -11.31 -11.95
N SER A 17 33.77 -11.23 -13.26
CA SER A 17 32.69 -11.27 -14.25
C SER A 17 32.00 -12.64 -14.24
N LEU A 18 32.77 -13.72 -14.19
CA LEU A 18 32.24 -15.08 -14.09
C LEU A 18 31.47 -15.28 -12.78
N GLN A 19 31.98 -14.78 -11.67
CA GLN A 19 31.29 -14.82 -10.38
C GLN A 19 29.93 -14.12 -10.46
N LYS A 20 29.86 -12.91 -11.05
CA LYS A 20 28.58 -12.19 -11.24
C LYS A 20 27.60 -12.96 -12.11
N ILE A 21 28.09 -13.68 -13.12
CA ILE A 21 27.25 -14.52 -13.99
C ILE A 21 26.69 -15.69 -13.18
N VAL A 22 27.52 -16.37 -12.39
CA VAL A 22 27.08 -17.47 -11.52
C VAL A 22 26.08 -16.99 -10.48
N GLU A 23 26.33 -15.86 -9.81
CA GLU A 23 25.41 -15.27 -8.83
C GLU A 23 24.07 -14.87 -9.47
N ARG A 24 24.10 -14.20 -10.63
CA ARG A 24 22.89 -13.83 -11.36
C ARG A 24 22.14 -15.07 -11.85
N THR A 25 22.84 -16.11 -12.28
CA THR A 25 22.23 -17.35 -12.72
C THR A 25 21.59 -18.07 -11.53
N ALA A 26 22.30 -18.22 -10.42
CA ALA A 26 21.78 -18.82 -9.20
C ALA A 26 20.56 -18.08 -8.65
N GLY A 27 20.53 -16.74 -8.73
CA GLY A 27 19.37 -15.93 -8.35
C GLY A 27 18.18 -16.02 -9.32
N ASN A 28 18.42 -16.39 -10.59
CA ASN A 28 17.40 -16.52 -11.63
C ASN A 28 16.91 -17.97 -11.84
N LEU A 29 17.54 -18.95 -11.20
CA LEU A 29 17.07 -20.34 -11.25
C LEU A 29 15.77 -20.47 -10.47
N ILE A 30 14.74 -20.97 -11.13
CA ILE A 30 13.49 -21.36 -10.48
C ILE A 30 13.68 -22.79 -9.99
N ASP A 31 13.89 -22.96 -8.68
CA ASP A 31 13.83 -24.27 -8.04
C ASP A 31 12.38 -24.74 -7.99
N ILE A 32 12.12 -25.97 -8.45
CA ILE A 32 10.79 -26.59 -8.43
C ILE A 32 10.83 -27.66 -7.32
N PRO A 33 10.58 -27.28 -6.05
CA PRO A 33 10.68 -28.22 -4.94
C PRO A 33 9.57 -29.28 -5.00
N SER A 34 9.93 -30.51 -4.66
CA SER A 34 9.01 -31.57 -4.27
C SER A 34 8.40 -31.21 -2.90
N THR A 35 7.11 -30.90 -2.88
CA THR A 35 6.31 -30.21 -1.86
C THR A 35 6.26 -30.77 -0.42
N LEU A 36 7.08 -31.77 -0.06
CA LEU A 36 6.82 -32.58 1.15
C LEU A 36 7.77 -32.38 2.34
N GLN A 37 8.88 -31.64 2.21
CA GLN A 37 9.87 -31.53 3.32
C GLN A 37 10.18 -30.10 3.79
N LEU A 38 9.74 -29.07 3.08
CA LEU A 38 10.10 -27.67 3.38
C LEU A 38 9.35 -27.10 4.61
N GLU A 39 8.15 -27.62 4.89
CA GLU A 39 7.18 -26.95 5.76
C GLU A 39 7.59 -26.91 7.25
N ARG A 40 8.14 -28.01 7.79
CA ARG A 40 8.47 -28.07 9.24
C ARG A 40 9.69 -27.21 9.62
N LEU A 41 10.73 -27.20 8.80
CA LEU A 41 11.92 -26.38 9.05
C LEU A 41 11.59 -24.89 8.91
N GLN A 42 10.79 -24.55 7.90
CA GLN A 42 10.29 -23.20 7.66
C GLN A 42 9.39 -22.70 8.80
N GLN A 43 8.58 -23.57 9.42
CA GLN A 43 7.73 -23.20 10.55
C GLN A 43 8.52 -22.86 11.81
N GLN A 44 9.57 -23.64 12.13
CA GLN A 44 10.41 -23.36 13.30
C GLN A 44 11.22 -22.06 13.12
N GLU A 45 11.76 -21.85 11.92
CA GLU A 45 12.47 -20.60 11.60
C GLU A 45 11.52 -19.39 11.65
N ALA A 46 10.30 -19.53 11.11
CA ALA A 46 9.28 -18.49 11.18
C ALA A 46 8.94 -18.13 12.63
N GLN A 47 8.81 -19.13 13.51
CA GLN A 47 8.55 -18.89 14.93
C GLN A 47 9.72 -18.17 15.62
N ASN A 48 10.96 -18.53 15.29
CA ASN A 48 12.14 -17.86 15.82
C ASN A 48 12.20 -16.39 15.38
N ARG A 49 11.97 -16.11 14.09
CA ARG A 49 11.92 -14.74 13.56
C ARG A 49 10.79 -13.92 14.18
N LEU A 50 9.63 -14.53 14.41
CA LEU A 50 8.51 -13.88 15.10
C LEU A 50 8.94 -13.41 16.50
N ASN A 51 9.56 -14.30 17.28
CA ASN A 51 10.02 -13.96 18.63
C ASN A 51 11.07 -12.85 18.61
N GLU A 52 11.98 -12.86 17.64
CA GLU A 52 12.99 -11.82 17.44
C GLU A 52 12.35 -10.46 17.15
N TYR A 53 11.39 -10.41 16.22
CA TYR A 53 10.70 -9.17 15.87
C TYR A 53 9.85 -8.63 17.00
N VAL A 54 9.16 -9.50 17.75
CA VAL A 54 8.40 -9.10 18.95
C VAL A 54 9.35 -8.52 20.01
N SER A 55 10.49 -9.16 20.24
CA SER A 55 11.51 -8.65 21.16
C SER A 55 12.03 -7.29 20.72
N ALA A 56 12.41 -7.15 19.45
CA ALA A 56 12.88 -5.89 18.87
C ALA A 56 11.82 -4.78 19.02
N LEU A 57 10.57 -5.06 18.69
CA LEU A 57 9.47 -4.10 18.80
C LEU A 57 9.26 -3.64 20.26
N ASN A 58 9.38 -4.56 21.22
CA ASN A 58 9.27 -4.24 22.64
C ASN A 58 10.44 -3.37 23.15
N THR A 59 11.60 -3.42 22.51
CA THR A 59 12.73 -2.53 22.84
C THR A 59 12.58 -1.12 22.28
N VAL A 60 11.82 -0.96 21.19
CA VAL A 60 11.55 0.36 20.61
C VAL A 60 10.51 1.08 21.49
N LYS A 61 11.00 1.89 22.43
CA LYS A 61 10.14 2.75 23.25
C LYS A 61 9.54 3.87 22.39
N LEU A 62 8.37 3.63 21.82
CA LEU A 62 7.58 4.73 21.24
C LEU A 62 7.08 5.64 22.37
N PRO A 63 7.17 6.97 22.23
CA PRO A 63 6.50 7.89 23.14
C PRO A 63 5.02 7.54 23.24
N GLN A 64 4.48 7.42 24.46
CA GLN A 64 3.07 7.06 24.67
C GLN A 64 2.08 8.01 23.99
N GLN A 65 2.50 9.24 23.66
CA GLN A 65 1.71 10.20 22.89
C GLN A 65 1.50 9.73 21.45
N THR A 66 2.52 9.14 20.82
CA THR A 66 2.45 8.59 19.46
C THR A 66 1.60 7.32 19.44
N ILE A 67 1.72 6.46 20.46
CA ILE A 67 0.90 5.24 20.59
C ILE A 67 -0.58 5.62 20.78
N ARG A 68 -0.89 6.58 21.66
CA ARG A 68 -2.26 7.07 21.85
C ARG A 68 -2.84 7.66 20.57
N LYS A 69 -2.05 8.46 19.85
CA LYS A 69 -2.46 9.05 18.56
C LYS A 69 -2.72 7.98 17.50
N LEU A 70 -1.86 6.95 17.42
CA LEU A 70 -2.05 5.81 16.52
C LEU A 70 -3.30 5.00 16.91
N CYS A 71 -3.47 4.62 18.17
CA CYS A 71 -4.65 3.89 18.61
C CYS A 71 -5.95 4.69 18.39
N SER A 72 -5.94 6.01 18.54
CA SER A 72 -7.10 6.84 18.18
C SER A 72 -7.38 6.89 16.67
N MET A 73 -6.37 6.65 15.83
CA MET A 73 -6.52 6.62 14.37
C MET A 73 -6.82 5.23 13.82
N THR A 74 -6.39 4.16 14.49
CA THR A 74 -6.52 2.77 14.03
C THR A 74 -7.54 1.95 14.82
N SER A 75 -8.11 2.47 15.91
CA SER A 75 -9.22 1.81 16.60
C SER A 75 -10.51 1.96 15.77
N VAL A 76 -10.60 1.14 14.74
CA VAL A 76 -11.86 0.77 14.11
C VAL A 76 -12.58 -0.09 15.15
N LYS A 77 -13.44 0.53 15.96
CA LYS A 77 -14.48 -0.23 16.67
C LYS A 77 -15.32 -0.90 15.60
N THR A 78 -15.13 -2.21 15.44
CA THR A 78 -16.05 -3.07 14.70
C THR A 78 -17.33 -3.22 15.54
N SER A 79 -18.14 -2.18 15.54
CA SER A 79 -19.54 -2.21 15.95
C SER A 79 -20.27 -1.48 14.84
N GLY A 80 -21.03 -2.24 14.06
CA GLY A 80 -21.68 -1.73 12.87
C GLY A 80 -22.52 -0.50 13.16
N THR A 81 -22.52 0.41 12.18
CA THR A 81 -23.31 1.65 12.16
C THR A 81 -22.84 2.66 13.21
N ASP A 82 -21.89 3.51 12.87
CA ASP A 82 -21.96 4.93 13.22
C ASP A 82 -20.83 5.72 12.54
N MET A 83 -21.24 6.74 11.80
CA MET A 83 -20.39 7.83 11.32
C MET A 83 -19.66 8.49 12.50
N PRO A 84 -18.47 9.09 12.30
CA PRO A 84 -17.75 9.76 13.38
C PRO A 84 -18.60 10.89 13.97
N SER A 85 -19.09 10.69 15.20
CA SER A 85 -19.83 11.72 15.94
C SER A 85 -18.88 12.79 16.44
N LEU A 86 -19.31 14.04 16.29
CA LEU A 86 -18.56 15.26 16.59
C LEU A 86 -19.11 15.87 17.88
N ASP A 87 -19.24 15.06 18.94
CA ASP A 87 -19.66 15.52 20.27
C ASP A 87 -18.46 15.52 21.21
N GLY A 88 -17.81 16.68 21.32
CA GLY A 88 -16.65 16.87 22.18
C GLY A 88 -16.29 18.32 22.44
N VAL A 89 -17.25 19.26 22.46
CA VAL A 89 -17.04 20.61 23.01
C VAL A 89 -18.32 21.09 23.71
N LEU A 90 -18.74 20.37 24.75
CA LEU A 90 -19.69 20.87 25.73
C LEU A 90 -19.26 20.40 27.12
N GLU A 91 -18.38 21.17 27.73
CA GLU A 91 -18.12 21.29 29.18
C GLU A 91 -17.20 22.53 29.33
N THR A 92 -17.35 23.55 30.17
CA THR A 92 -18.25 23.85 31.28
C THR A 92 -17.97 25.32 31.65
N ALA A 93 -18.98 26.19 31.78
CA ALA A 93 -18.84 27.47 32.48
C ALA A 93 -20.21 28.09 32.87
N VAL A 94 -20.91 27.46 33.81
CA VAL A 94 -21.68 28.22 34.80
C VAL A 94 -20.70 28.52 35.93
N GLY A 95 -20.21 29.75 35.95
CA GLY A 95 -19.23 30.23 36.92
C GLY A 95 -19.33 31.74 37.05
N THR A 96 -20.05 32.15 38.08
CA THR A 96 -20.23 33.52 38.56
C THR A 96 -18.90 34.28 38.67
N GLY A 97 -18.94 35.59 38.41
CA GLY A 97 -17.77 36.39 38.05
C GLY A 97 -16.62 36.48 39.05
N SER A 98 -15.43 36.78 38.51
CA SER A 98 -14.46 37.70 39.11
C SER A 98 -13.40 38.12 38.09
N THR A 99 -12.90 39.33 38.31
CA THR A 99 -11.99 40.17 37.52
C THR A 99 -10.57 39.62 37.35
N GLY A 100 -9.92 39.84 36.19
CA GLY A 100 -8.45 39.66 36.09
C GLY A 100 -7.82 39.64 34.69
N LYS A 101 -7.54 40.83 34.16
CA LYS A 101 -6.35 41.29 33.39
C LYS A 101 -5.43 40.31 32.59
N GLU A 102 -5.15 40.77 31.36
CA GLU A 102 -3.93 40.67 30.52
C GLU A 102 -3.70 39.50 29.56
N ARG A 103 -3.60 39.90 28.28
CA ARG A 103 -2.45 39.73 27.37
C ARG A 103 -2.75 38.92 26.11
N SER A 104 -2.97 39.68 25.04
CA SER A 104 -3.00 39.25 23.65
C SER A 104 -1.77 38.41 23.29
N THR A 105 -2.02 37.20 22.83
CA THR A 105 -1.08 36.39 22.06
C THR A 105 -1.58 36.33 20.62
N THR A 106 -0.87 37.03 19.72
CA THR A 106 -1.04 36.86 18.27
C THR A 106 -0.32 35.58 17.87
N SER A 107 -1.06 34.48 17.72
CA SER A 107 -0.60 33.34 16.93
C SER A 107 -1.63 33.08 15.83
N SER A 108 -1.29 33.53 14.63
CA SER A 108 -1.95 33.19 13.38
C SER A 108 -1.79 31.70 13.10
N GLY A 109 -2.61 30.89 13.77
CA GLY A 109 -2.88 29.51 13.35
C GLY A 109 -4.02 29.57 12.35
N SER A 110 -3.76 29.26 11.08
CA SER A 110 -4.81 29.04 10.08
C SER A 110 -5.64 27.84 10.51
N SER A 111 -6.71 28.11 11.26
CA SER A 111 -7.72 27.12 11.61
C SER A 111 -8.39 26.70 10.30
N ILE A 112 -8.02 25.53 9.79
CA ILE A 112 -8.73 24.89 8.67
C ILE A 112 -10.12 24.60 9.22
N LYS A 113 -11.07 25.47 8.90
CA LYS A 113 -12.46 25.34 9.28
C LYS A 113 -12.99 24.12 8.53
N THR A 114 -13.22 23.02 9.25
CA THR A 114 -13.98 21.90 8.70
C THR A 114 -15.38 22.40 8.35
N PRO A 115 -15.86 22.20 7.11
CA PRO A 115 -17.18 22.67 6.71
C PRO A 115 -18.25 21.98 7.57
N SER A 116 -19.27 22.74 7.96
CA SER A 116 -20.37 22.19 8.75
C SER A 116 -21.15 21.14 7.94
N VAL A 117 -21.73 20.13 8.57
CA VAL A 117 -22.58 19.12 7.89
C VAL A 117 -23.69 19.78 7.07
N ARG A 118 -24.29 20.87 7.59
CA ARG A 118 -25.30 21.64 6.85
C ARG A 118 -24.72 22.38 5.66
N GLU A 119 -23.46 22.79 5.73
CA GLU A 119 -22.75 23.49 4.66
C GLU A 119 -22.39 22.52 3.53
N VAL A 120 -21.91 21.31 3.84
CA VAL A 120 -21.63 20.25 2.85
C VAL A 120 -22.91 19.75 2.17
N LEU A 121 -24.02 19.64 2.90
CA LEU A 121 -25.31 19.23 2.32
C LEU A 121 -26.02 20.38 1.57
N ALA A 122 -25.72 21.63 1.92
CA ALA A 122 -26.15 22.79 1.16
C ALA A 122 -25.23 23.06 -0.04
N GLU A 123 -24.03 22.48 -0.04
CA GLU A 123 -23.11 22.51 -1.17
C GLU A 123 -23.77 21.83 -2.36
N LYS A 124 -23.70 22.53 -3.48
CA LYS A 124 -24.54 22.36 -4.67
C LYS A 124 -24.53 20.90 -5.13
N THR A 125 -25.73 20.40 -5.43
CA THR A 125 -25.97 19.10 -6.07
C THR A 125 -25.04 18.90 -7.28
N VAL A 126 -24.56 17.67 -7.48
CA VAL A 126 -23.71 17.31 -8.63
C VAL A 126 -24.34 17.86 -9.92
N ASP A 127 -23.52 18.58 -10.69
CA ASP A 127 -24.00 19.21 -11.92
C ASP A 127 -24.50 18.14 -12.91
N PRO A 128 -25.69 18.30 -13.51
CA PRO A 128 -26.26 17.31 -14.42
C PRO A 128 -25.39 17.08 -15.66
N ARG A 129 -24.55 18.05 -16.07
CA ARG A 129 -23.59 17.84 -17.17
C ARG A 129 -22.53 16.82 -16.77
N THR A 130 -22.05 16.87 -15.53
CA THR A 130 -21.07 15.91 -15.01
C THR A 130 -21.66 14.50 -14.96
N VAL A 131 -22.92 14.38 -14.53
CA VAL A 131 -23.64 13.09 -14.54
C VAL A 131 -23.83 12.57 -15.97
N GLY A 132 -24.23 13.43 -16.90
CA GLY A 132 -24.39 13.07 -18.31
C GLY A 132 -23.07 12.66 -18.98
N TRP A 133 -21.98 13.36 -18.68
CA TRP A 133 -20.64 13.00 -19.17
C TRP A 133 -20.21 11.64 -18.61
N MET A 134 -20.40 11.40 -17.32
CA MET A 134 -20.09 10.11 -16.70
C MET A 134 -20.93 8.96 -17.28
N ALA A 135 -22.22 9.19 -17.52
CA ALA A 135 -23.09 8.20 -18.17
C ALA A 135 -22.64 7.89 -19.60
N SER A 136 -22.21 8.92 -20.35
CA SER A 136 -21.69 8.74 -21.72
C SER A 136 -20.39 7.95 -21.72
N ALA A 137 -19.44 8.30 -20.85
CA ALA A 137 -18.18 7.58 -20.70
C ALA A 137 -18.39 6.11 -20.30
N MET A 138 -19.37 5.83 -19.42
CA MET A 138 -19.73 4.47 -19.04
C MET A 138 -20.33 3.69 -20.22
N GLY A 139 -21.17 4.33 -21.04
CA GLY A 139 -21.71 3.73 -22.26
C GLY A 139 -20.62 3.38 -23.28
N GLU A 140 -19.66 4.28 -23.50
CA GLU A 140 -18.51 4.03 -24.38
C GLU A 140 -17.65 2.86 -23.88
N LEU A 141 -17.39 2.78 -22.57
CA LEU A 141 -16.64 1.68 -21.97
C LEU A 141 -17.38 0.33 -22.11
N GLN A 142 -18.70 0.34 -21.91
CA GLN A 142 -19.50 -0.86 -22.10
C GLN A 142 -19.45 -1.33 -23.56
N GLN A 143 -19.63 -0.41 -24.52
CA GLN A 143 -19.55 -0.71 -25.94
C GLN A 143 -18.15 -1.24 -26.34
N ALA A 144 -17.08 -0.65 -25.80
CA ALA A 144 -15.73 -1.12 -26.04
C ALA A 144 -15.50 -2.52 -25.46
N THR A 145 -16.10 -2.82 -24.30
CA THR A 145 -16.01 -4.16 -23.69
C THR A 145 -16.75 -5.21 -24.52
N GLU A 146 -17.90 -4.86 -25.10
CA GLU A 146 -18.65 -5.74 -26.00
C GLU A 146 -17.89 -6.03 -27.31
N SER A 147 -16.93 -5.18 -27.71
CA SER A 147 -16.10 -5.43 -28.89
C SER A 147 -14.94 -6.42 -28.65
N ILE A 148 -14.73 -6.86 -27.41
CA ILE A 148 -13.68 -7.82 -27.07
C ILE A 148 -14.23 -9.23 -27.30
N ASP A 149 -14.17 -9.66 -28.55
CA ASP A 149 -14.50 -11.03 -28.96
C ASP A 149 -13.37 -11.67 -29.76
N VAL A 150 -13.35 -13.00 -29.79
CA VAL A 150 -12.42 -13.77 -30.62
C VAL A 150 -13.05 -13.95 -32.00
N GLU A 151 -12.43 -13.37 -33.02
CA GLU A 151 -12.85 -13.57 -34.41
C GLU A 151 -12.51 -14.98 -34.88
N ASP A 152 -13.46 -15.65 -35.53
CA ASP A 152 -13.25 -16.97 -36.13
C ASP A 152 -12.45 -16.83 -37.43
N VAL A 153 -11.17 -17.16 -37.36
CA VAL A 153 -10.24 -17.16 -38.50
C VAL A 153 -10.06 -18.56 -39.12
N GLY A 154 -10.86 -19.54 -38.68
CA GLY A 154 -10.84 -20.92 -39.15
C GLY A 154 -10.47 -21.94 -38.09
N ASP A 155 -10.45 -23.22 -38.49
CA ASP A 155 -10.30 -24.34 -37.58
C ASP A 155 -8.89 -24.40 -36.95
N LEU A 156 -8.83 -24.24 -35.62
CA LEU A 156 -7.60 -24.45 -34.83
C LEU A 156 -7.18 -25.93 -34.81
N ILE A 157 -8.15 -26.85 -34.92
CA ILE A 157 -7.94 -28.29 -34.82
C ILE A 157 -8.47 -28.94 -36.09
N VAL A 158 -7.56 -29.44 -36.92
CA VAL A 158 -7.89 -30.27 -38.07
C VAL A 158 -7.61 -31.73 -37.72
N THR A 159 -8.65 -32.56 -37.68
CA THR A 159 -8.49 -34.00 -37.49
C THR A 159 -8.16 -34.66 -38.83
N LEU A 160 -7.02 -35.34 -38.88
CA LEU A 160 -6.61 -36.09 -40.07
C LEU A 160 -7.08 -37.54 -39.94
N SER A 161 -7.95 -37.98 -40.85
CA SER A 161 -8.32 -39.39 -41.01
C SER A 161 -7.47 -40.05 -42.12
N PRO A 162 -7.02 -41.31 -41.94
CA PRO A 162 -6.29 -42.03 -42.97
C PRO A 162 -7.19 -42.31 -44.20
N PRO A 163 -6.64 -42.30 -45.43
CA PRO A 163 -7.37 -42.74 -46.61
C PRO A 163 -7.71 -44.23 -46.51
N ALA A 164 -8.94 -44.58 -46.91
CA ALA A 164 -9.50 -45.93 -46.89
C ALA A 164 -8.83 -46.90 -47.87
#